data_AF-A0AAV1VEZ1-F1
#
_entry.id   AF-A0AAV1VEZ1-F1
#
_cell.length_a   1.000
_cell.length_b   1.000
_cell.length_c   1.000
_cell.angle_alpha   90.00
_cell.angle_beta   90.00
_cell.angle_gamma   90.00
#
_symmetry.space_group_name_H-M   'P 1'
#
loop_
_entity.id
_entity.type
_entity.pdbx_description
1 polymer ?
#
loop_
_entity_poly.entity_id
_entity_poly.type
_entity_poly.pdbx_seq_one_letter_code
_entity_poly.pdbx_strand_id
1 'polypeptide(L)'
;MLSPLIDNSDDWRRLRDRGCTSDELLRRCDVHHKTQLARHILCVLIYHDEIRALTGSDEEPDNGVKTRLRRHFAGLKINKPYREAYAAMIASADWSILETFSEQALAQMSPQRTLHY
;
A
#
# COMPACT_ATOMS: atom_id res chain seq x y z
N MET A 1 9.51 32.06 0.19
CA MET A 1 8.31 31.27 -0.14
C MET A 1 8.64 30.44 -1.36
N LEU A 2 8.76 29.12 -1.24
CA LEU A 2 8.89 28.24 -2.41
C LEU A 2 7.52 28.17 -3.07
N SER A 3 7.41 28.61 -4.33
CA SER A 3 6.20 28.39 -5.12
C SER A 3 5.97 26.88 -5.26
N PRO A 4 4.73 26.36 -5.21
CA PRO A 4 4.49 24.95 -5.50
C PRO A 4 4.93 24.71 -6.95
N LEU A 5 5.89 23.82 -7.16
CA LEU A 5 6.48 23.59 -8.49
C LEU A 5 5.42 23.17 -9.55
N ILE A 6 4.26 22.66 -9.11
CA ILE A 6 3.08 22.38 -9.94
C ILE A 6 1.83 22.52 -9.05
N ASP A 7 1.03 23.57 -9.24
CA ASP A 7 -0.36 23.60 -8.77
C ASP A 7 -1.27 23.00 -9.86
N ASN A 8 -1.73 21.76 -9.63
CA ASN A 8 -2.60 21.02 -10.53
C ASN A 8 -4.03 20.87 -9.99
N SER A 9 -4.44 21.74 -9.07
CA SER A 9 -5.76 21.64 -8.42
C SER A 9 -6.93 21.75 -9.41
N ASP A 10 -6.76 22.56 -10.46
CA ASP A 10 -7.76 22.73 -11.52
C ASP A 10 -7.87 21.51 -12.44
N ASP A 11 -6.77 20.82 -12.72
CA ASP A 11 -6.79 19.58 -13.51
C ASP A 11 -7.50 18.48 -12.74
N TRP A 12 -7.26 18.40 -11.42
CA TRP A 12 -7.99 17.48 -10.54
C TRP A 12 -9.48 17.79 -10.47
N ARG A 13 -9.87 19.07 -10.40
CA ARG A 13 -11.28 19.47 -10.49
C ARG A 13 -11.92 18.96 -11.79
N ARG A 14 -11.28 19.18 -12.93
CA ARG A 14 -11.77 18.73 -14.24
C ARG A 14 -11.86 17.20 -14.35
N LEU A 15 -10.92 16.46 -13.74
CA LEU A 15 -10.96 15.00 -13.71
C LEU A 15 -12.12 14.47 -12.86
N ARG A 16 -12.44 15.13 -11.74
CA ARG A 16 -13.61 14.79 -10.90
C ARG A 16 -14.92 15.02 -11.64
N ASP A 17 -15.06 16.17 -12.31
CA ASP A 17 -16.25 16.51 -13.09
C ASP A 17 -16.51 15.53 -14.24
N ARG A 18 -15.45 14.85 -14.72
CA ARG A 18 -15.51 13.84 -15.79
C ARG A 18 -15.71 12.40 -15.27
N GLY A 19 -15.85 12.19 -13.97
CA GLY A 19 -16.08 10.87 -13.39
C GLY A 19 -14.85 9.95 -13.36
N CYS A 20 -13.64 10.48 -13.58
CA CYS A 20 -12.39 9.69 -13.50
C CYS A 20 -12.05 9.23 -12.06
N THR A 21 -12.87 9.57 -11.07
CA THR A 21 -12.74 9.17 -9.66
C THR A 21 -13.17 7.73 -9.38
N SER A 22 -13.71 7.01 -10.38
CA SER A 22 -14.09 5.60 -10.23
C SER A 22 -12.89 4.65 -10.09
N ASP A 23 -11.69 5.09 -10.49
CA ASP A 23 -10.45 4.36 -10.28
C ASP A 23 -9.82 4.77 -8.94
N GLU A 24 -9.68 3.79 -8.04
CA GLU A 24 -9.18 4.00 -6.66
C GLU A 24 -7.74 4.55 -6.63
N LEU A 25 -6.91 4.21 -7.61
CA LEU A 25 -5.54 4.67 -7.71
C LEU A 25 -5.51 6.14 -8.15
N LEU A 26 -6.29 6.50 -9.18
CA LEU A 26 -6.46 7.89 -9.62
C LEU A 26 -7.05 8.78 -8.51
N ARG A 27 -8.02 8.29 -7.74
CA ARG A 27 -8.62 9.03 -6.62
C ARG A 27 -7.60 9.37 -5.52
N ARG A 28 -6.62 8.50 -5.28
CA ARG A 28 -5.55 8.72 -4.29
C ARG A 28 -4.45 9.65 -4.81
N CYS A 29 -4.30 9.78 -6.13
CA CYS A 29 -3.40 10.75 -6.74
C CYS A 29 -3.90 12.22 -6.64
N ASP A 30 -5.16 12.42 -6.25
CA ASP A 30 -5.76 13.75 -6.04
C ASP A 30 -4.90 14.61 -5.10
N VAL A 31 -4.83 15.91 -5.38
CA VAL A 31 -4.06 16.89 -4.58
C VAL A 31 -4.39 16.83 -3.09
N HIS A 32 -5.65 16.52 -2.73
CA HIS A 32 -6.09 16.39 -1.34
C HIS A 32 -5.62 15.10 -0.66
N HIS A 33 -5.18 14.10 -1.44
CA HIS A 33 -4.77 12.79 -0.96
C HIS A 33 -3.27 12.50 -1.16
N LYS A 34 -2.47 13.48 -1.64
CA LYS A 34 -1.03 13.31 -1.91
C LYS A 34 -0.27 12.69 -0.73
N THR A 35 -0.53 13.15 0.49
CA THR A 35 0.10 12.59 1.71
C THR A 35 -0.30 11.12 1.93
N GLN A 36 -1.58 10.79 1.71
CA GLN A 36 -2.08 9.42 1.85
C GLN A 36 -1.45 8.51 0.79
N LEU A 37 -1.40 8.95 -0.48
CA LEU A 37 -0.73 8.21 -1.53
C LEU A 37 0.77 8.03 -1.26
N ALA A 38 1.46 9.07 -0.80
CA ALA A 38 2.88 8.98 -0.44
C ALA A 38 3.12 7.90 0.61
N ARG A 39 2.25 7.78 1.63
CA ARG A 39 2.33 6.72 2.64
C ARG A 39 2.13 5.33 2.04
N HIS A 40 1.21 5.17 1.08
CA HIS A 40 1.07 3.90 0.35
C HIS A 40 2.31 3.58 -0.47
N ILE A 41 2.85 4.55 -1.21
CA ILE A 41 4.05 4.38 -2.02
C ILE A 41 5.23 3.97 -1.13
N LEU A 42 5.46 4.68 -0.02
CA LEU A 42 6.52 4.33 0.93
C LEU A 42 6.34 2.92 1.49
N CYS A 43 5.12 2.55 1.88
CA CYS A 43 4.84 1.21 2.39
C CYS A 43 5.18 0.11 1.37
N VAL A 44 4.80 0.28 0.10
CA VAL A 44 5.10 -0.71 -0.95
C VAL A 44 6.52 -0.67 -1.48
N LEU A 45 7.28 0.38 -1.19
CA LEU A 45 8.70 0.44 -1.48
C LEU A 45 9.53 -0.24 -0.39
N ILE A 46 9.12 -0.08 0.88
CA ILE A 46 9.82 -0.64 2.03
C ILE A 46 9.46 -2.11 2.24
N TYR A 47 8.16 -2.45 2.25
CA TYR A 47 7.67 -3.77 2.66
C TYR A 47 7.15 -4.62 1.48
N HIS A 48 7.75 -4.45 0.30
CA HIS A 48 7.28 -5.13 -0.92
C HIS A 48 7.22 -6.65 -0.77
N ASP A 49 8.31 -7.25 -0.26
CA ASP A 49 8.48 -8.70 -0.21
C ASP A 49 7.55 -9.32 0.85
N GLU A 50 7.37 -8.63 1.97
CA GLU A 50 6.46 -8.98 3.04
C GLU A 50 5.01 -8.93 2.57
N ILE A 51 4.61 -7.84 1.89
CA ILE A 51 3.27 -7.70 1.29
C ILE A 51 3.05 -8.80 0.24
N ARG A 52 4.08 -9.16 -0.52
CA ARG A 52 4.02 -10.26 -1.48
C ARG A 52 3.76 -11.60 -0.80
N ALA A 53 4.51 -11.93 0.24
CA ALA A 53 4.31 -13.14 1.03
C ALA A 53 2.90 -13.20 1.65
N LEU A 54 2.41 -12.07 2.19
CA LEU A 54 1.10 -11.95 2.84
C LEU A 54 -0.10 -12.13 1.90
N THR A 55 0.07 -11.83 0.62
CA THR A 55 -1.02 -11.84 -0.37
C THR A 55 -1.02 -13.09 -1.24
N GLY A 56 0.00 -13.94 -1.14
CA GLY A 56 0.10 -15.20 -1.91
C GLY A 56 0.16 -15.01 -3.42
N SER A 57 0.34 -13.78 -3.90
CA SER A 57 0.33 -13.43 -5.32
C SER A 57 1.75 -13.48 -5.88
N ASP A 58 2.35 -14.67 -5.82
CA ASP A 58 3.68 -14.93 -6.38
C ASP A 58 3.68 -15.00 -7.92
N GLU A 59 2.52 -15.15 -8.54
CA GLU A 59 2.36 -15.30 -9.99
C GLU A 59 2.31 -13.96 -10.76
N GLU A 60 1.94 -12.84 -10.13
CA GLU A 60 1.87 -11.55 -10.84
C GLU A 60 3.26 -10.90 -10.91
N PRO A 61 3.83 -10.70 -12.12
CA PRO A 61 5.18 -10.15 -12.27
C PRO A 61 5.25 -8.74 -11.66
N ASP A 62 6.30 -8.49 -10.88
CA ASP A 62 6.54 -7.15 -10.33
C ASP A 62 7.09 -6.23 -11.42
N ASN A 63 6.21 -5.40 -11.98
CA ASN A 63 6.51 -4.43 -13.02
C ASN A 63 6.64 -3.00 -12.45
N GLY A 64 6.94 -2.87 -11.15
CA GLY A 64 7.21 -1.62 -10.46
C GLY A 64 6.07 -1.13 -9.56
N VAL A 65 6.14 0.15 -9.15
CA VAL A 65 5.29 0.71 -8.07
C VAL A 65 3.80 0.46 -8.29
N LYS A 66 3.31 0.47 -9.54
CA LYS A 66 1.90 0.23 -9.86
C LYS A 66 1.44 -1.19 -9.49
N THR A 67 2.21 -2.23 -9.81
CA THR A 67 1.87 -3.62 -9.45
C THR A 67 1.94 -3.82 -7.94
N ARG A 68 2.94 -3.23 -7.29
CA ARG A 68 3.07 -3.29 -5.82
C ARG A 68 1.92 -2.61 -5.10
N LEU A 69 1.49 -1.43 -5.56
CA LEU A 69 0.31 -0.72 -5.02
C LEU A 69 -0.98 -1.54 -5.18
N ARG A 70 -1.18 -2.20 -6.33
CA ARG A 70 -2.35 -3.07 -6.51
C ARG A 70 -2.36 -4.21 -5.51
N ARG A 71 -1.22 -4.89 -5.35
CA ARG A 71 -1.05 -5.97 -4.38
C ARG A 71 -1.28 -5.48 -2.95
N HIS A 72 -0.72 -4.34 -2.58
CA HIS A 72 -0.94 -3.67 -1.31
C HIS A 72 -2.42 -3.39 -1.04
N PHE A 73 -3.15 -2.83 -2.00
CA PHE A 73 -4.57 -2.56 -1.84
C PHE A 73 -5.41 -3.84 -1.77
N ALA A 74 -5.05 -4.87 -2.54
CA ALA A 74 -5.66 -6.19 -2.41
C ALA A 74 -5.42 -6.76 -1.00
N GLY A 75 -4.19 -6.69 -0.50
CA GLY A 75 -3.81 -7.09 0.86
C GLY A 75 -4.59 -6.35 1.93
N LEU A 76 -4.69 -5.03 1.86
CA LEU A 76 -5.52 -4.24 2.78
C LEU A 76 -6.99 -4.63 2.74
N LYS A 77 -7.51 -5.10 1.60
CA LYS A 77 -8.90 -5.54 1.47
C LYS A 77 -9.12 -6.90 2.13
N ILE A 78 -8.25 -7.87 1.86
CA ILE A 78 -8.47 -9.28 2.24
C ILE A 78 -7.84 -9.68 3.58
N ASN A 79 -6.72 -9.06 3.96
CA ASN A 79 -5.95 -9.41 5.16
C ASN A 79 -6.27 -8.42 6.29
N LYS A 80 -7.17 -8.82 7.20
CA LYS A 80 -7.62 -7.99 8.33
C LYS A 80 -6.46 -7.59 9.26
N PRO A 81 -5.59 -8.51 9.74
CA PRO A 81 -4.44 -8.15 10.55
C PRO A 81 -3.51 -7.11 9.89
N TYR A 82 -3.23 -7.29 8.59
CA TYR A 82 -2.41 -6.34 7.85
C TYR A 82 -3.06 -4.95 7.75
N ARG A 83 -4.37 -4.91 7.49
CA ARG A 83 -5.13 -3.66 7.45
C ARG A 83 -5.11 -2.94 8.80
N GLU A 84 -5.22 -3.67 9.90
CA GLU A 84 -5.17 -3.11 11.26
C GLU A 84 -3.77 -2.57 11.60
N ALA A 85 -2.72 -3.32 11.27
CA ALA A 85 -1.33 -2.87 11.43
C ALA A 85 -1.03 -1.60 10.60
N TYR A 86 -1.49 -1.56 9.35
CA TYR A 86 -1.35 -0.37 8.51
C TYR A 86 -2.10 0.83 9.09
N ALA A 87 -3.34 0.65 9.56
CA ALA A 87 -4.12 1.72 10.17
C ALA A 87 -3.46 2.23 11.46
N ALA A 88 -2.92 1.34 12.29
CA ALA A 88 -2.20 1.69 13.51
C ALA A 88 -0.91 2.47 13.19
N MET A 89 -0.11 2.02 12.22
CA MET A 89 1.07 2.74 11.73
C MET A 89 0.74 4.17 11.28
N ILE A 90 -0.37 4.35 10.56
CA ILE A 90 -0.81 5.68 10.12
C ILE A 90 -1.22 6.57 11.30
N ALA A 91 -1.90 6.00 12.30
CA ALA A 91 -2.39 6.75 13.46
C ALA A 91 -1.26 7.19 14.41
N SER A 92 -0.24 6.37 14.60
CA SER A 92 0.92 6.65 15.45
C SER A 92 2.11 7.28 14.72
N ALA A 93 2.11 7.24 13.38
CA ALA A 93 3.27 7.53 12.53
C ALA A 93 4.50 6.65 12.85
N ASP A 94 4.27 5.44 13.37
CA ASP A 94 5.32 4.50 13.77
C ASP A 94 5.39 3.31 12.79
N TRP A 95 6.44 3.31 11.97
CA TRP A 95 6.67 2.26 10.98
C TRP A 95 7.10 0.92 11.58
N SER A 96 7.62 0.91 12.82
CA SER A 96 8.02 -0.34 13.51
C SER A 96 6.82 -1.28 13.74
N ILE A 97 5.59 -0.75 13.71
CA ILE A 97 4.36 -1.54 13.76
C ILE A 97 4.24 -2.48 12.57
N LEU A 98 4.59 -2.03 11.36
CA LEU A 98 4.53 -2.86 10.16
C LEU A 98 5.69 -3.86 10.12
N GLU A 99 6.86 -3.48 10.63
CA GLU A 99 8.01 -4.37 10.78
C GLU A 99 7.67 -5.53 11.74
N THR A 100 7.22 -5.21 12.95
CA THR A 100 6.78 -6.18 13.96
C THR A 100 5.69 -7.10 13.41
N PHE A 101 4.68 -6.54 12.73
CA PHE A 101 3.62 -7.33 12.11
C PHE A 101 4.17 -8.30 11.06
N SER A 102 5.08 -7.83 10.20
CA SER A 102 5.62 -8.64 9.11
C SER A 102 6.48 -9.78 9.63
N GLU A 103 7.34 -9.53 10.62
CA GLU A 103 8.13 -10.57 11.31
C GLU A 103 7.22 -11.65 11.91
N GLN A 104 6.16 -11.25 12.61
CA GLN A 104 5.20 -12.18 13.21
C GLN A 104 4.44 -12.99 12.14
N ALA A 105 4.02 -12.35 11.05
CA ALA A 105 3.29 -13.02 9.99
C ALA A 105 4.17 -14.04 9.25
N LEU A 106 5.43 -13.71 8.96
CA LEU A 106 6.39 -14.61 8.34
C LEU A 106 6.77 -15.78 9.28
N ALA A 107 6.93 -15.51 10.57
CA ALA A 107 7.19 -16.54 11.57
C ALA A 107 6.04 -17.55 11.69
N GLN A 108 4.79 -17.13 11.44
CA GLN A 108 3.61 -18.01 11.42
C GLN A 108 3.41 -18.77 10.10
N MET A 109 3.99 -18.29 9.00
CA MET A 109 3.99 -18.97 7.69
C MET A 109 5.09 -20.04 7.58
N SER A 110 6.18 -19.89 8.33
CA SER A 110 7.33 -20.80 8.36
C SER A 110 7.13 -22.19 9.05
N PRO A 111 6.21 -22.42 10.02
CA PRO A 111 6.12 -23.68 10.75
C PRO A 111 5.53 -24.87 9.95
N GLN A 112 5.06 -24.66 8.72
CA GLN A 112 4.33 -25.68 7.94
C GLN A 112 5.20 -26.44 6.92
N ARG A 113 6.52 -26.21 6.87
CA ARG A 113 7.44 -26.90 5.94
C ARG A 113 8.27 -28.04 6.55
N THR A 114 8.10 -28.36 7.83
CA THR A 114 8.73 -29.52 8.46
C THR A 114 7.69 -30.49 8.98
N LEU A 115 7.29 -31.43 8.13
CA LEU A 115 6.99 -32.84 8.46
C LEU A 115 6.39 -33.52 7.23
N HIS A 116 7.25 -34.00 6.34
CA HIS A 116 6.98 -35.26 5.63
C HIS A 116 8.29 -36.04 5.58
N TYR A 117 8.27 -37.17 6.29
CA TYR A 117 9.31 -38.20 6.36
C TYR A 117 9.66 -38.76 4.99
#